data_AF-A0A9R1X2W2-F1
#
_entry.id   AF-A0A9R1X2W2-F1
#
_cell.length_a   1.000
_cell.length_b   1.000
_cell.length_c   1.000
_cell.angle_alpha   90.00
_cell.angle_beta   90.00
_cell.angle_gamma   90.00
#
_symmetry.space_group_name_H-M   'P 1'
#
loop_
_entity.id
_entity.type
_entity.pdbx_description
1 polymer ?
#
loop_
_entity_poly.entity_id
_entity_poly.type
_entity_poly.pdbx_seq_one_letter_code
_entity_poly.pdbx_strand_id
1 'polypeptide(L)'
;MGAEAVAALTDSRLAANQQGVLPDSHDEARRIGIKAPSYSLIEGELYRKGFTTPWLRCVDDIKGKEALREAHAGQAGAHEGARALMIKTEVSNRTIVNGIKKKLGKAKGNWSDEIPTVPWSYRTTPRTGTGETPFSLTYGAEAMLPAEVMIGTLRTRHTDEEANSRDLRMNLDILEERREKASIRHVAYKRATKRFYNQRVKEKAFKVGDYVLRKNEASWAQPQGKLGPI
;
A
#
# COMPACT_ATOMS: atom_id res chain seq x y z
N MET A 1 13.44 -22.21 25.14
CA MET A 1 12.12 -21.58 25.42
C MET A 1 11.47 -20.86 24.24
N GLY A 2 12.20 -20.45 23.18
CA GLY A 2 11.61 -19.75 22.02
C GLY A 2 11.22 -20.63 20.81
N ALA A 3 11.53 -21.93 20.82
CA ALA A 3 11.26 -22.87 19.72
C ALA A 3 9.98 -23.70 19.91
N GLU A 4 9.54 -23.91 21.16
CA GLU A 4 8.31 -24.66 21.49
C GLU A 4 7.03 -23.88 21.19
N ALA A 5 7.06 -22.54 21.29
CA ALA A 5 5.90 -21.69 20.99
C ALA A 5 5.61 -21.57 19.48
N VAL A 6 6.61 -21.77 18.63
CA VAL A 6 6.48 -21.74 17.16
C VAL A 6 5.95 -23.07 16.64
N ALA A 7 6.40 -24.20 17.22
CA ALA A 7 5.88 -25.53 16.93
C ALA A 7 4.39 -25.67 17.30
N ALA A 8 3.97 -25.11 18.44
CA ALA A 8 2.57 -25.13 18.89
C ALA A 8 1.61 -24.34 17.96
N LEU A 9 2.10 -23.30 17.28
CA LEU A 9 1.32 -22.53 16.30
C LEU A 9 1.23 -23.21 14.94
N THR A 10 2.19 -24.04 14.55
CA THR A 10 2.11 -24.88 13.34
C THR A 10 1.23 -26.12 13.54
N ASP A 11 1.24 -26.73 14.73
CA ASP A 11 0.43 -27.93 15.02
C ASP A 11 -1.07 -27.62 15.18
N SER A 12 -1.43 -26.51 15.82
CA SER A 12 -2.83 -26.05 15.91
C SER A 12 -3.43 -25.64 14.55
N ARG A 13 -2.58 -25.23 13.60
CA ARG A 13 -2.96 -24.92 12.20
C ARG A 13 -3.09 -26.17 11.32
N LEU A 14 -2.32 -27.23 11.61
CA LEU A 14 -2.47 -28.53 10.96
C LEU A 14 -3.74 -29.27 11.43
N ALA A 15 -4.02 -29.23 12.74
CA ALA A 15 -5.18 -29.89 13.34
C ALA A 15 -6.53 -29.30 12.87
N ALA A 16 -6.64 -27.97 12.76
CA ALA A 16 -7.88 -27.33 12.32
C ALA A 16 -8.25 -27.68 10.86
N ASN A 17 -7.26 -27.91 9.99
CA ASN A 17 -7.50 -28.21 8.57
C ASN A 17 -7.59 -29.71 8.25
N GLN A 18 -7.02 -30.58 9.11
CA GLN A 18 -7.13 -32.04 8.99
C GLN A 18 -8.33 -32.63 9.75
N GLN A 19 -8.78 -32.00 10.84
CA GLN A 19 -9.78 -32.56 11.77
C GLN A 19 -10.95 -31.62 12.09
N GLY A 20 -10.92 -30.35 11.66
CA GLY A 20 -11.99 -29.38 11.95
C GLY A 20 -12.03 -28.91 13.42
N VAL A 21 -11.01 -29.23 14.21
CA VAL A 21 -10.95 -28.85 15.64
C VAL A 21 -10.38 -27.44 15.75
N LEU A 22 -11.23 -26.48 16.11
CA LEU A 22 -10.82 -25.11 16.42
C LEU A 22 -10.24 -25.05 17.85
N PRO A 23 -9.28 -24.15 18.12
CA PRO A 23 -8.81 -23.92 19.49
C PRO A 23 -9.94 -23.46 20.41
N ASP A 24 -9.90 -23.86 21.69
CA ASP A 24 -10.89 -23.45 22.71
C ASP A 24 -10.92 -21.94 22.93
N SER A 25 -9.80 -21.26 22.65
CA SER A 25 -9.72 -19.82 22.65
C SER A 25 -10.55 -19.24 21.51
N HIS A 26 -11.68 -18.62 21.86
CA HIS A 26 -12.53 -17.89 20.93
C HIS A 26 -11.75 -16.94 20.01
N ASP A 27 -10.70 -16.29 20.52
CA ASP A 27 -9.87 -15.35 19.77
C ASP A 27 -8.93 -16.03 18.78
N GLU A 28 -8.46 -17.24 19.09
CA GLU A 28 -7.68 -18.06 18.16
C GLU A 28 -8.57 -18.70 17.10
N ALA A 29 -9.73 -19.25 17.50
CA ALA A 29 -10.73 -19.79 16.59
C ALA A 29 -11.20 -18.72 15.59
N ARG A 30 -11.48 -17.50 16.06
CA ARG A 30 -11.86 -16.37 15.18
C ARG A 30 -10.71 -15.95 14.25
N ARG A 31 -9.47 -15.87 14.75
CA ARG A 31 -8.29 -15.56 13.90
C ARG A 31 -8.11 -16.61 12.79
N ILE A 32 -8.28 -17.89 13.13
CA ILE A 32 -8.24 -18.99 12.17
C ILE A 32 -9.39 -18.84 11.18
N GLY A 33 -10.63 -18.61 11.65
CA GLY A 33 -11.81 -18.44 10.80
C GLY A 33 -11.68 -17.30 9.78
N ILE A 34 -11.06 -16.17 10.17
CA ILE A 34 -10.79 -15.05 9.25
C ILE A 34 -9.77 -15.43 8.17
N LYS A 35 -8.72 -16.17 8.54
CA LYS A 35 -7.61 -16.50 7.63
C LYS A 35 -7.88 -17.74 6.78
N ALA A 36 -8.60 -18.73 7.29
CA ALA A 36 -8.78 -20.05 6.69
C ALA A 36 -9.27 -20.04 5.23
N PRO A 37 -10.20 -19.16 4.80
CA PRO A 37 -10.63 -19.09 3.40
C PRO A 37 -9.51 -18.76 2.41
N SER A 38 -8.40 -18.17 2.90
CA SER A 38 -7.21 -17.85 2.10
C SER A 38 -6.20 -18.99 2.08
N TYR A 39 -6.48 -20.17 2.65
CA TYR A 39 -5.56 -21.32 2.65
C TYR A 39 -6.23 -22.58 2.10
N SER A 40 -5.44 -23.50 1.58
CA SER A 40 -5.91 -24.80 1.09
C SER A 40 -4.80 -25.84 1.19
N LEU A 41 -5.16 -27.09 1.49
CA LEU A 41 -4.25 -28.22 1.42
C LEU A 41 -4.37 -28.86 0.04
N ILE A 42 -3.24 -28.94 -0.68
CA ILE A 42 -3.16 -29.55 -2.00
C ILE A 42 -2.03 -30.56 -1.95
N GLU A 43 -2.34 -31.85 -2.17
CA GLU A 43 -1.35 -32.95 -2.14
C GLU A 43 -0.53 -33.03 -0.84
N GLY A 44 -1.16 -32.71 0.29
CA GLY A 44 -0.50 -32.72 1.61
C GLY A 44 0.33 -31.48 1.93
N GLU A 45 0.49 -30.56 0.97
CA GLU A 45 1.20 -29.31 1.13
C GLU A 45 0.22 -28.15 1.38
N LEU A 46 0.58 -27.24 2.29
CA LEU A 46 -0.25 -26.08 2.59
C LEU A 46 0.03 -24.97 1.60
N TYR A 47 -1.04 -24.45 1.01
CA TYR A 47 -1.00 -23.32 0.09
C TYR A 47 -1.81 -22.16 0.65
N ARG A 48 -1.34 -20.95 0.40
CA ARG A 48 -2.05 -19.71 0.63
C ARG A 48 -2.48 -19.12 -0.71
N LYS A 49 -3.72 -18.70 -0.79
CA LYS A 49 -4.25 -17.90 -1.89
C LYS A 49 -3.59 -16.52 -1.83
N GLY A 50 -2.65 -16.25 -2.72
CA GLY A 50 -2.17 -14.90 -2.97
C GLY A 50 -3.29 -14.04 -3.57
N PHE A 51 -3.23 -12.72 -3.40
CA PHE A 51 -4.17 -11.83 -4.09
C PHE A 51 -3.87 -11.81 -5.60
N THR A 52 -2.61 -11.99 -5.96
CA THR A 52 -2.17 -12.38 -7.29
C THR A 52 -2.14 -13.91 -7.42
N THR A 53 -3.00 -14.48 -8.26
CA THR A 53 -2.90 -15.89 -8.67
C THR A 53 -1.52 -16.16 -9.28
N PRO A 54 -0.82 -17.28 -8.96
CA PRO A 54 -1.33 -18.56 -8.44
C PRO A 54 -1.23 -18.76 -6.91
N TRP A 55 -1.68 -19.94 -6.43
CA TRP A 55 -1.49 -20.40 -5.05
C TRP A 55 0.00 -20.38 -4.65
N LEU A 56 0.29 -19.80 -3.49
CA LEU A 56 1.65 -19.68 -2.92
C LEU A 56 1.87 -20.80 -1.91
N ARG A 57 2.89 -21.64 -2.12
CA ARG A 57 3.25 -22.70 -1.16
C ARG A 57 3.71 -22.07 0.15
N CYS A 58 3.16 -22.52 1.27
CA CYS A 58 3.65 -22.13 2.59
C CYS A 58 5.00 -22.80 2.86
N VAL A 59 5.91 -22.07 3.48
CA VAL A 59 7.24 -22.58 3.86
C VAL A 59 7.42 -22.47 5.36
N ASP A 60 8.22 -23.37 5.92
CA ASP A 60 8.64 -23.32 7.31
C ASP A 60 9.55 -22.11 7.59
N ASP A 61 9.78 -21.82 8.87
CA ASP A 61 10.59 -20.68 9.32
C ASP A 61 12.01 -20.67 8.75
N ILE A 62 12.59 -21.84 8.51
CA ILE A 62 13.97 -21.97 8.02
C ILE A 62 14.00 -21.54 6.55
N LYS A 63 13.19 -22.20 5.72
CA LYS A 63 13.03 -21.87 4.30
C LYS A 63 12.55 -20.44 4.08
N GLY A 64 11.67 -19.94 4.96
CA GLY A 64 11.20 -18.56 4.94
C GLY A 64 12.32 -17.55 5.18
N LYS A 65 13.20 -17.81 6.16
CA LYS A 65 14.37 -16.96 6.43
C LYS A 65 15.39 -17.02 5.30
N GLU A 66 15.58 -18.18 4.67
CA GLU A 66 16.44 -18.34 3.50
C GLU A 66 15.90 -17.55 2.30
N ALA A 67 14.60 -17.69 1.99
CA ALA A 67 13.95 -16.94 0.91
C ALA A 67 14.01 -15.42 1.13
N LEU A 68 13.85 -14.95 2.37
CA LEU A 68 13.98 -13.53 2.72
C LEU A 68 15.42 -13.03 2.52
N ARG A 69 16.42 -13.82 2.95
CA ARG A 69 17.84 -13.50 2.74
C ARG A 69 18.16 -13.42 1.25
N GLU A 70 17.70 -14.39 0.46
CA GLU A 70 17.87 -14.39 -0.99
C GLU A 70 17.18 -13.20 -1.66
N ALA A 71 15.94 -12.87 -1.28
CA ALA A 71 15.22 -11.72 -1.83
C ALA A 71 15.90 -10.39 -1.51
N HIS A 72 16.47 -10.25 -0.31
CA HIS A 72 17.20 -9.06 0.13
C HIS A 72 18.61 -8.97 -0.47
N ALA A 73 19.28 -10.10 -0.72
CA ALA A 73 20.61 -10.17 -1.32
C ALA A 73 20.58 -10.22 -2.86
N GLY A 74 19.46 -10.60 -3.46
CA GLY A 74 19.27 -10.76 -4.90
C GLY A 74 18.90 -9.46 -5.62
N GLN A 75 18.93 -9.50 -6.95
CA GLN A 75 18.59 -8.37 -7.83
C GLN A 75 17.16 -7.83 -7.67
N ALA A 76 16.25 -8.58 -7.03
CA ALA A 76 14.86 -8.20 -6.81
C ALA A 76 14.67 -7.08 -5.77
N GLY A 77 15.62 -6.86 -4.86
CA GLY A 77 15.57 -5.78 -3.87
C GLY A 77 15.63 -4.36 -4.47
N ALA A 78 16.04 -4.24 -5.75
CA ALA A 78 16.23 -2.96 -6.44
C ALA A 78 15.03 -2.50 -7.29
N HIS A 79 13.87 -3.18 -7.22
CA HIS A 79 12.82 -3.02 -8.24
C HIS A 79 11.98 -1.72 -8.12
N GLU A 80 12.10 -0.97 -7.03
CA GLU A 80 11.70 0.45 -6.99
C GLU A 80 12.95 1.32 -6.96
N GLY A 81 13.65 1.40 -8.09
CA GLY A 81 14.83 2.25 -8.22
C GLY A 81 14.56 3.67 -7.70
N ALA A 82 15.56 4.31 -7.10
CA ALA A 82 15.45 5.60 -6.39
C ALA A 82 14.64 6.67 -7.15
N ARG A 83 14.70 6.67 -8.49
CA ARG A 83 13.91 7.55 -9.35
C ARG A 83 12.40 7.32 -9.25
N ALA A 84 11.93 6.08 -9.18
CA ALA A 84 10.52 5.77 -9.02
C ALA A 84 9.98 6.23 -7.65
N LEU A 85 10.79 6.06 -6.61
CA LEU A 85 10.48 6.56 -5.26
C LEU A 85 10.42 8.09 -5.23
N MET A 86 11.40 8.77 -5.83
CA MET A 86 11.42 10.22 -5.95
C MET A 86 10.16 10.74 -6.67
N ILE A 87 9.79 10.17 -7.81
CA ILE A 87 8.58 10.56 -8.56
C ILE A 87 7.32 10.38 -7.70
N LYS A 88 7.21 9.27 -6.94
CA LYS A 88 6.08 9.07 -6.02
C LYS A 88 6.02 10.17 -4.96
N THR A 89 7.16 10.49 -4.35
CA THR A 89 7.28 11.54 -3.34
C THR A 89 6.90 12.91 -3.91
N GLU A 90 7.38 13.25 -5.11
CA GLU A 90 7.02 14.50 -5.78
C GLU A 90 5.52 14.64 -6.03
N VAL A 91 4.87 13.57 -6.49
CA VAL A 91 3.42 13.57 -6.74
C VAL A 91 2.63 13.75 -5.44
N SER A 92 3.05 13.10 -4.35
CA SER A 92 2.44 13.26 -3.03
C SER A 92 2.63 14.68 -2.49
N ASN A 93 3.86 15.21 -2.57
CA ASN A 93 4.17 16.57 -2.14
C ASN A 93 3.37 17.61 -2.92
N ARG A 94 3.24 17.44 -4.24
CA ARG A 94 2.41 18.31 -5.08
C ARG A 94 0.95 18.32 -4.62
N THR A 95 0.40 17.17 -4.26
CA THR A 95 -0.97 17.06 -3.75
C THR A 95 -1.13 17.82 -2.43
N ILE A 96 -0.20 17.66 -1.49
CA ILE A 96 -0.21 18.32 -0.18
C ILE A 96 -0.08 19.84 -0.35
N VAL A 97 0.92 20.29 -1.13
CA VAL A 97 1.15 21.72 -1.40
C VAL A 97 -0.07 22.37 -2.06
N ASN A 98 -0.71 21.70 -3.02
CA ASN A 98 -1.92 22.20 -3.67
C ASN A 98 -3.09 22.30 -2.67
N GLY A 99 -3.24 21.34 -1.77
CA GLY A 99 -4.22 21.39 -0.69
C GLY A 99 -3.98 22.58 0.25
N ILE A 100 -2.72 22.81 0.64
CA ILE A 100 -2.32 23.93 1.49
C ILE A 100 -2.63 25.25 0.80
N LYS A 101 -2.23 25.43 -0.47
CA LYS A 101 -2.53 26.65 -1.25
C LYS A 101 -4.03 26.95 -1.29
N LYS A 102 -4.87 25.92 -1.50
CA LYS A 102 -6.33 26.07 -1.56
C LYS A 102 -6.93 26.43 -0.20
N LYS A 103 -6.40 25.89 0.89
CA LYS A 103 -6.83 26.21 2.26
C LYS A 103 -6.37 27.60 2.70
N LEU A 104 -5.13 27.98 2.40
CA LEU A 104 -4.56 29.29 2.69
C LEU A 104 -5.39 30.43 2.09
N GLY A 105 -5.82 30.29 0.83
CA GLY A 105 -6.69 31.29 0.18
C GLY A 105 -8.04 31.49 0.88
N LYS A 106 -8.53 30.49 1.62
CA LYS A 106 -9.78 30.58 2.40
C LYS A 106 -9.57 31.08 3.83
N ALA A 107 -8.47 30.66 4.47
CA ALA A 107 -8.21 30.89 5.89
C ALA A 107 -7.67 32.30 6.21
N LYS A 108 -7.12 33.03 5.23
CA LYS A 108 -6.49 34.35 5.39
C LYS A 108 -5.52 34.36 6.59
N GLY A 109 -5.86 35.04 7.69
CA GLY A 109 -5.02 35.20 8.89
C GLY A 109 -4.94 33.96 9.79
N ASN A 110 -5.88 33.02 9.68
CA ASN A 110 -5.94 31.82 10.54
C ASN A 110 -5.28 30.60 9.87
N TRP A 111 -4.36 30.84 8.93
CA TRP A 111 -3.80 29.77 8.10
C TRP A 111 -2.94 28.78 8.88
N SER A 112 -2.28 29.21 9.97
CA SER A 112 -1.46 28.37 10.83
C SER A 112 -2.25 27.19 11.40
N ASP A 113 -3.48 27.43 11.81
CA ASP A 113 -4.35 26.43 12.45
C ASP A 113 -4.89 25.42 11.42
N GLU A 114 -4.92 25.81 10.15
CA GLU A 114 -5.41 24.98 9.05
C GLU A 114 -4.32 24.10 8.42
N ILE A 115 -3.03 24.39 8.64
CA ILE A 115 -1.91 23.61 8.08
C ILE A 115 -2.04 22.11 8.37
N PRO A 116 -2.30 21.67 9.63
CA PRO A 116 -2.36 20.24 9.94
C PRO A 116 -3.52 19.52 9.26
N THR A 117 -4.58 20.25 8.89
CA THR A 117 -5.79 19.66 8.30
C THR A 117 -5.52 19.05 6.93
N VAL A 118 -4.59 19.62 6.15
CA VAL A 118 -4.33 19.15 4.77
C VAL A 118 -3.59 17.81 4.77
N PRO A 119 -2.43 17.64 5.44
CA PRO A 119 -1.81 16.33 5.58
C PRO A 119 -2.75 15.31 6.21
N TRP A 120 -3.56 15.70 7.19
CA TRP A 120 -4.55 14.81 7.80
C TRP A 120 -5.57 14.32 6.78
N SER A 121 -6.19 15.23 6.03
CA SER A 121 -7.14 14.88 4.96
C SER A 121 -6.54 13.95 3.91
N TYR A 122 -5.27 14.16 3.55
CA TYR A 122 -4.57 13.27 2.62
C TYR A 122 -4.42 11.86 3.19
N ARG A 123 -4.07 11.73 4.47
CA ARG A 123 -3.88 10.45 5.15
C ARG A 123 -5.17 9.67 5.34
N THR A 124 -6.31 10.35 5.50
CA THR A 124 -7.60 9.72 5.81
C THR A 124 -8.56 9.62 4.62
N THR A 125 -8.20 10.15 3.45
CA THR A 125 -9.02 10.05 2.23
C THR A 125 -8.56 8.89 1.34
N PRO A 126 -9.46 8.00 0.89
CA PRO A 126 -9.11 6.94 -0.04
C PRO A 126 -8.52 7.48 -1.35
N ARG A 127 -7.42 6.89 -1.83
CA ARG A 127 -6.81 7.31 -3.11
C ARG A 127 -7.44 6.53 -4.25
N THR A 128 -7.80 7.21 -5.35
CA THR A 128 -8.45 6.57 -6.51
C THR A 128 -7.71 5.35 -7.04
N GLY A 129 -6.36 5.40 -7.07
CA GLY A 129 -5.52 4.32 -7.56
C GLY A 129 -5.46 3.09 -6.66
N THR A 130 -5.51 3.25 -5.34
CA THR A 130 -5.42 2.14 -4.38
C THR A 130 -6.78 1.72 -3.80
N GLY A 131 -7.79 2.60 -3.85
CA GLY A 131 -9.07 2.41 -3.16
C GLY A 131 -8.98 2.53 -1.64
N GLU A 132 -7.79 2.75 -1.10
CA GLU A 132 -7.47 2.69 0.33
C GLU A 132 -6.91 4.04 0.80
N THR A 133 -7.00 4.31 2.10
CA THR A 133 -6.39 5.51 2.70
C THR A 133 -4.89 5.25 2.98
N PRO A 134 -4.01 6.25 2.85
CA PRO A 134 -2.60 6.08 3.24
C PRO A 134 -2.42 5.67 4.71
N PHE A 135 -3.29 6.16 5.60
CA PHE A 135 -3.28 5.76 7.02
C PHE A 135 -3.60 4.27 7.17
N SER A 136 -4.65 3.78 6.51
CA SER A 136 -5.04 2.37 6.62
C SER A 136 -3.90 1.47 6.13
N LEU A 137 -3.30 1.75 4.97
CA LEU A 137 -2.18 0.96 4.45
C LEU A 137 -0.95 0.94 5.37
N THR A 138 -0.78 1.95 6.22
CA THR A 138 0.34 2.04 7.17
C THR A 138 0.03 1.32 8.48
N TYR A 139 -1.13 1.59 9.07
CA TYR A 139 -1.45 1.21 10.46
C TYR A 139 -2.48 0.08 10.61
N GLY A 140 -3.03 -0.45 9.52
CA GLY A 140 -4.00 -1.56 9.59
C GLY A 140 -5.44 -1.12 9.84
N ALA A 141 -5.68 -0.01 10.51
CA ALA A 141 -7.02 0.47 10.88
C ALA A 141 -7.40 1.80 10.21
N GLU A 142 -8.68 2.17 10.30
CA GLU A 142 -9.16 3.50 9.93
C GLU A 142 -8.77 4.54 10.99
N ALA A 143 -8.30 5.70 10.54
CA ALA A 143 -7.93 6.79 11.45
C ALA A 143 -9.16 7.43 12.09
N MET A 144 -9.07 7.76 13.38
CA MET A 144 -10.06 8.59 14.06
C MET A 144 -9.91 10.05 13.61
N LEU A 145 -11.00 10.68 13.18
CA LEU A 145 -10.94 12.08 12.73
C LEU A 145 -10.93 13.04 13.93
N PRO A 146 -10.19 14.16 13.89
CA PRO A 146 -10.21 15.17 14.95
C PRO A 146 -11.62 15.67 15.30
N ALA A 147 -12.50 15.78 14.30
CA ALA A 147 -13.90 16.15 14.52
C ALA A 147 -14.67 15.11 15.37
N GLU A 148 -14.37 13.82 15.23
CA GLU A 148 -15.00 12.76 16.03
C GLU A 148 -14.63 12.83 17.51
N VAL A 149 -13.40 13.28 17.78
CA VAL A 149 -12.90 13.53 19.14
C VAL A 149 -13.63 14.73 19.74
N MET A 150 -13.74 15.83 18.99
CA MET A 150 -14.39 17.07 19.45
C MET A 150 -15.89 16.89 19.70
N ILE A 151 -16.57 16.14 18.84
CA ILE A 151 -18.03 15.90 18.95
C ILE A 151 -18.35 14.82 19.99
N GLY A 152 -17.36 13.99 20.35
CA GLY A 152 -17.57 12.82 21.19
C GLY A 152 -18.54 11.84 20.54
N THR A 153 -18.15 11.23 19.44
CA THR A 153 -18.94 10.19 18.77
C THR A 153 -19.04 8.90 19.60
N LEU A 154 -19.85 7.92 19.17
CA LEU A 154 -19.90 6.60 19.81
C LEU A 154 -18.52 5.94 19.90
N ARG A 155 -17.65 6.12 18.88
CA ARG A 155 -16.26 5.64 18.88
C ARG A 155 -15.43 6.21 20.03
N THR A 156 -15.74 7.42 20.51
CA THR A 156 -15.01 8.10 21.58
C THR A 156 -15.68 7.94 22.95
N ARG A 157 -16.99 7.69 23.02
CA ARG A 157 -17.72 7.54 24.30
C ARG A 157 -17.68 6.12 24.87
N HIS A 158 -17.57 5.11 24.02
CA HIS A 158 -17.56 3.71 24.43
C HIS A 158 -16.28 3.04 23.95
N THR A 159 -15.17 3.36 24.63
CA THR A 159 -13.87 2.73 24.36
C THR A 159 -13.64 1.57 25.32
N ASP A 160 -13.66 0.36 24.79
CA ASP A 160 -13.09 -0.82 25.43
C ASP A 160 -11.68 -1.01 24.86
N GLU A 161 -10.66 -0.72 25.67
CA GLU A 161 -9.27 -0.78 25.25
C GLU A 161 -8.82 -2.21 24.93
N GLU A 162 -9.34 -3.21 25.65
CA GLU A 162 -9.02 -4.62 25.43
C GLU A 162 -9.63 -5.11 24.12
N ALA A 163 -10.92 -4.81 23.89
CA ALA A 163 -11.59 -5.14 22.64
C ALA A 163 -10.93 -4.42 21.44
N ASN A 164 -10.62 -3.13 21.57
CA ASN A 164 -9.95 -2.39 20.50
C ASN A 164 -8.54 -2.94 20.20
N SER A 165 -7.78 -3.31 21.23
CA SER A 165 -6.47 -3.94 21.06
C SER A 165 -6.57 -5.31 20.37
N ARG A 166 -7.59 -6.10 20.72
CA ARG A 166 -7.89 -7.39 20.10
C ARG A 166 -8.26 -7.22 18.62
N ASP A 167 -9.15 -6.29 18.29
CA ASP A 167 -9.56 -6.02 16.92
C ASP A 167 -8.41 -5.43 16.08
N LEU A 168 -7.57 -4.58 16.67
CA LEU A 168 -6.38 -4.06 16.00
C LEU A 168 -5.43 -5.19 15.62
N ARG A 169 -5.21 -6.18 16.48
CA ARG A 169 -4.40 -7.37 16.15
C ARG A 169 -4.98 -8.13 14.96
N MET A 170 -6.30 -8.28 14.88
CA MET A 170 -6.96 -8.90 13.72
C MET A 170 -6.79 -8.08 12.44
N ASN A 171 -6.86 -6.74 12.53
CA ASN A 171 -6.62 -5.86 11.39
C ASN A 171 -5.17 -5.93 10.89
N LEU A 172 -4.19 -6.00 11.81
CA LEU A 172 -2.78 -6.15 11.46
C LEU A 172 -2.49 -7.51 10.81
N ASP A 173 -3.18 -8.56 11.26
CA ASP A 173 -3.10 -9.91 10.72
C ASP A 173 -3.46 -10.00 9.21
N ILE A 174 -4.35 -9.13 8.73
CA ILE A 174 -4.80 -9.08 7.32
C ILE A 174 -4.22 -7.88 6.54
N LEU A 175 -3.41 -7.03 7.18
CA LEU A 175 -2.92 -5.78 6.60
C LEU A 175 -2.14 -6.01 5.31
N GLU A 176 -1.32 -7.06 5.27
CA GLU A 176 -0.52 -7.37 4.09
C GLU A 176 -1.40 -7.75 2.88
N GLU A 177 -2.51 -8.45 3.11
CA GLU A 177 -3.48 -8.76 2.05
C GLU A 177 -4.12 -7.50 1.49
N ARG A 178 -4.41 -6.53 2.37
CA ARG A 178 -4.92 -5.22 1.94
C ARG A 178 -3.89 -4.43 1.13
N ARG A 179 -2.60 -4.50 1.51
CA ARG A 179 -1.50 -3.87 0.77
C ARG A 179 -1.30 -4.51 -0.60
N GLU A 180 -1.35 -5.84 -0.69
CA GLU A 180 -1.23 -6.55 -1.96
C GLU A 180 -2.40 -6.18 -2.89
N LYS A 181 -3.64 -6.22 -2.38
CA LYS A 181 -4.84 -5.77 -3.10
C LYS A 181 -4.71 -4.34 -3.62
N ALA A 182 -4.27 -3.42 -2.76
CA ALA A 182 -4.06 -2.02 -3.11
C ALA A 182 -2.97 -1.86 -4.19
N SER A 183 -1.89 -2.64 -4.11
CA SER A 183 -0.80 -2.65 -5.10
C SER A 183 -1.31 -3.11 -6.48
N ILE A 184 -2.07 -4.20 -6.54
CA ILE A 184 -2.65 -4.73 -7.78
C ILE A 184 -3.59 -3.71 -8.41
N ARG A 185 -4.49 -3.12 -7.61
CA ARG A 185 -5.38 -2.06 -8.08
C ARG A 185 -4.59 -0.87 -8.60
N HIS A 186 -3.50 -0.48 -7.93
CA HIS A 186 -2.64 0.62 -8.35
C HIS A 186 -1.94 0.34 -9.68
N VAL A 187 -1.48 -0.89 -9.90
CA VAL A 187 -0.91 -1.33 -11.19
C VAL A 187 -1.98 -1.27 -12.29
N ALA A 188 -3.19 -1.78 -12.03
CA ALA A 188 -4.31 -1.71 -12.98
C ALA A 188 -4.70 -0.27 -13.31
N TYR A 189 -4.78 0.60 -12.28
CA TYR A 189 -5.03 2.02 -12.44
C TYR A 189 -3.95 2.69 -13.32
N LYS A 190 -2.66 2.47 -13.01
CA LYS A 190 -1.55 2.99 -13.84
C LYS A 190 -1.64 2.52 -15.29
N ARG A 191 -1.97 1.24 -15.53
CA ARG A 191 -2.14 0.69 -16.88
C ARG A 191 -3.30 1.37 -17.61
N ALA A 192 -4.45 1.54 -16.97
CA ALA A 192 -5.61 2.21 -17.54
C ALA A 192 -5.32 3.70 -17.85
N THR A 193 -4.69 4.41 -16.91
CA THR A 193 -4.24 5.80 -17.10
C THR A 193 -3.27 5.92 -18.28
N LYS A 194 -2.27 5.02 -18.38
CA LYS A 194 -1.34 4.99 -19.51
C LYS A 194 -2.08 4.79 -20.84
N ARG A 195 -3.03 3.85 -20.90
CA ARG A 195 -3.85 3.61 -22.11
C ARG A 195 -4.62 4.86 -22.50
N PHE A 196 -5.28 5.52 -21.55
CA PHE A 196 -6.04 6.75 -21.80
C PHE A 196 -5.16 7.88 -22.35
N TYR A 197 -4.01 8.15 -21.72
CA TYR A 197 -3.09 9.19 -22.21
C TYR A 197 -2.50 8.84 -23.58
N ASN A 198 -2.17 7.57 -23.81
CA ASN A 198 -1.54 7.12 -25.04
C ASN A 198 -2.54 6.89 -26.19
N GLN A 199 -3.85 6.95 -25.94
CA GLN A 199 -4.87 6.57 -26.94
C GLN A 199 -4.82 7.41 -28.23
N ARG A 200 -4.23 8.62 -28.19
CA ARG A 200 -4.10 9.53 -29.34
C ARG A 200 -2.65 9.66 -29.83
N VAL A 201 -1.72 8.94 -29.23
CA VAL A 201 -0.30 8.99 -29.61
C VAL A 201 -0.11 8.21 -30.90
N LYS A 202 0.32 8.89 -31.96
CA LYS A 202 0.79 8.24 -33.18
C LYS A 202 2.27 7.93 -32.98
N GLU A 203 2.60 6.65 -32.82
CA GLU A 203 4.00 6.23 -32.72
C GLU A 203 4.72 6.57 -34.03
N LYS A 204 5.84 7.29 -33.91
CA LYS A 204 6.71 7.63 -35.02
C LYS A 204 8.06 6.96 -34.79
N ALA A 205 8.41 6.03 -35.67
CA ALA A 205 9.73 5.41 -35.66
C ALA A 205 10.73 6.37 -36.33
N PHE A 206 11.91 6.51 -35.73
CA PHE A 206 13.02 7.29 -36.26
C PHE A 206 14.18 6.35 -36.59
N LYS A 207 14.90 6.64 -37.66
CA LYS A 207 16.12 5.94 -38.07
C LYS A 207 17.33 6.80 -37.76
N VAL A 208 18.48 6.16 -37.63
CA VAL A 208 19.77 6.88 -37.52
C VAL A 208 19.94 7.74 -38.78
N GLY A 209 20.13 9.04 -38.59
CA GLY A 209 20.15 10.04 -39.66
C GLY A 209 18.90 10.93 -39.76
N ASP A 210 17.79 10.58 -39.10
CA ASP A 210 16.60 11.41 -39.07
C ASP A 210 16.79 12.65 -38.19
N TYR A 211 16.37 13.81 -38.70
CA TYR A 211 16.33 15.05 -37.93
C TYR A 211 15.08 15.09 -37.04
N VAL A 212 15.28 15.37 -35.75
CA VAL A 212 14.20 15.50 -34.76
C VAL A 212 14.27 16.84 -34.04
N LEU A 213 13.11 17.45 -33.81
CA LEU A 213 13.00 18.66 -33.00
C LEU A 213 13.09 18.27 -31.52
N ARG A 214 14.07 18.84 -30.81
CA ARG A 214 14.24 18.69 -29.36
C ARG A 214 13.65 19.92 -28.65
N LYS A 215 13.02 19.71 -27.49
CA LYS A 215 12.60 20.82 -26.62
C LYS A 215 13.82 21.52 -26.03
N ASN A 216 13.77 22.85 -25.96
CA ASN A 216 14.93 23.69 -25.64
C ASN A 216 15.40 23.58 -24.19
N GLU A 217 14.45 23.39 -23.28
CA GLU A 217 14.68 23.08 -21.87
C GLU A 217 15.60 21.86 -21.68
N ALA A 218 15.56 20.91 -22.62
CA ALA A 218 16.39 19.72 -22.56
C ALA A 218 17.80 19.92 -23.17
N SER A 219 18.04 21.00 -23.92
CA SER A 219 19.31 21.25 -24.63
C SER A 219 20.29 22.15 -23.87
N TRP A 220 19.88 22.81 -22.79
CA TRP A 220 20.69 23.80 -22.06
C TRP A 220 21.36 24.87 -22.95
N ALA A 221 20.85 25.08 -24.16
CA ALA A 221 21.39 26.04 -25.11
C ALA A 221 20.93 27.45 -24.70
N GLN A 222 21.86 28.39 -24.64
CA GLN A 222 21.49 29.79 -24.40
C GLN A 222 20.71 30.34 -25.61
N PRO A 223 19.63 31.11 -25.39
CA PRO A 223 18.83 31.67 -26.47
C PRO A 223 19.66 32.68 -27.27
N GLN A 224 20.02 32.31 -28.50
CA GLN A 224 20.75 33.16 -29.45
C GLN A 224 19.74 33.99 -30.27
N GLY A 225 19.32 35.14 -29.72
CA GLY A 225 18.51 36.14 -30.42
C GLY A 225 17.00 35.84 -30.53
N LYS A 226 16.28 36.64 -31.32
CA LYS A 226 14.81 36.60 -31.48
C LYS A 226 14.26 35.29 -32.08
N LEU A 227 15.11 34.51 -32.74
CA LEU A 227 14.80 33.18 -33.28
C LEU A 227 15.53 32.07 -32.49
N GLY A 228 16.11 32.44 -31.35
CA GLY A 228 16.69 31.48 -30.44
C GLY A 228 15.64 30.47 -29.98
N PRO A 229 16.05 29.26 -29.63
CA PRO A 229 15.11 28.25 -29.20
C PRO A 229 14.41 28.72 -27.90
N ILE A 230 13.08 28.96 -27.94
CA ILE A 230 12.25 29.38 -26.78
C ILE A 230 12.14 28.24 -25.75
#